data_AF-A0A9P0B365-F1
#
_entry.id   AF-A0A9P0B365-F1
#
_cell.length_a   1.000
_cell.length_b   1.000
_cell.length_c   1.000
_cell.angle_alpha   90.00
_cell.angle_beta   90.00
_cell.angle_gamma   90.00
#
_symmetry.space_group_name_H-M   'P 1'
#
loop_
_entity.id
_entity.type
_entity.pdbx_description
1 polymer ?
#
loop_
_entity_poly.entity_id
_entity_poly.type
_entity_poly.pdbx_seq_one_letter_code
_entity_poly.pdbx_strand_id
1 'polypeptide(L)'
;MTLESAMHALKSLKLFVEFKRDEFEKYEEAAKGISSTDHYVQSRTRTRNVRLDPLDYMKAQDANLLRKDKFKVSGFIPVIDQLCVSLTERLHAYDDVPTFKIWMDAVSLYTAAEF
;
A
#
# COMPACT_ATOMS: atom_id res chain seq x y z
N MET A 1 -20.47 -8.62 -17.09
CA MET A 1 -19.73 -7.48 -16.54
C MET A 1 -18.93 -6.84 -17.66
N THR A 2 -19.02 -5.52 -17.84
CA THR A 2 -18.19 -4.78 -18.80
C THR A 2 -16.87 -4.37 -18.15
N LEU A 3 -15.81 -4.16 -18.95
CA LEU A 3 -14.50 -3.70 -18.47
C LEU A 3 -14.62 -2.40 -17.65
N GLU A 4 -15.43 -1.46 -18.13
CA GLU A 4 -15.76 -0.20 -17.44
C GLU A 4 -16.33 -0.41 -16.04
N SER A 5 -17.23 -1.39 -15.89
CA SER A 5 -17.82 -1.71 -14.58
C SER A 5 -16.78 -2.28 -13.62
N ALA A 6 -15.85 -3.11 -14.11
CA ALA A 6 -14.76 -3.63 -13.31
C ALA A 6 -13.75 -2.52 -12.92
N MET A 7 -13.41 -1.62 -13.84
CA MET A 7 -12.54 -0.48 -13.58
C MET A 7 -13.16 0.48 -12.56
N HIS A 8 -14.46 0.75 -12.66
CA HIS A 8 -15.16 1.57 -11.66
C HIS A 8 -15.17 0.91 -10.28
N ALA A 9 -15.38 -0.41 -10.21
CA ALA A 9 -15.31 -1.15 -8.95
C ALA A 9 -13.89 -1.08 -8.34
N LEU A 10 -12.84 -1.20 -9.16
CA LEU A 10 -11.45 -1.08 -8.71
C LEU A 10 -11.10 0.33 -8.23
N LYS A 11 -11.58 1.38 -8.91
CA LYS A 11 -11.43 2.78 -8.47
C LYS A 11 -12.12 3.02 -7.13
N SER A 12 -13.35 2.53 -6.97
CA SER A 12 -14.08 2.60 -5.70
C SER A 12 -13.34 1.87 -4.57
N LEU A 13 -12.83 0.67 -4.86
CA LEU A 13 -12.04 -0.10 -3.89
C LEU A 13 -10.76 0.62 -3.48
N LYS A 14 -10.06 1.23 -4.43
CA LYS A 14 -8.85 2.03 -4.15
C LYS A 14 -9.17 3.18 -3.19
N LEU A 15 -10.19 3.99 -3.49
CA LEU A 15 -10.61 5.10 -2.62
C LEU A 15 -11.00 4.61 -1.22
N PHE A 16 -11.69 3.48 -1.14
CA PHE A 16 -12.04 2.87 0.14
C PHE A 16 -10.80 2.47 0.95
N VAL A 17 -9.82 1.81 0.31
CA VAL A 17 -8.57 1.38 0.96
C VAL A 17 -7.72 2.58 1.39
N GLU A 18 -7.65 3.64 0.58
CA GLU A 18 -6.97 4.90 0.93
C GLU A 18 -7.63 5.55 2.15
N PHE A 19 -8.96 5.59 2.21
CA PHE A 19 -9.69 6.09 3.37
C PHE A 19 -9.42 5.25 4.63
N LYS A 20 -9.26 3.93 4.49
CA LYS A 20 -8.94 3.04 5.64
C LYS A 20 -7.55 3.29 6.24
N ARG A 21 -6.64 3.93 5.50
CA ARG A 21 -5.33 4.34 6.01
C ARG A 21 -5.44 5.28 7.21
N ASP A 22 -6.44 6.14 7.21
CA ASP A 22 -6.65 7.15 8.26
C ASP A 22 -7.41 6.58 9.47
N GLU A 23 -8.12 5.46 9.30
CA GLU A 23 -8.94 4.82 10.33
C GLU A 23 -8.18 3.80 11.21
N PHE A 24 -6.85 3.91 11.31
CA PHE A 24 -6.02 2.97 12.07
C PHE A 24 -6.53 2.68 13.48
N GLU A 25 -7.01 3.71 14.19
CA GLU A 25 -7.50 3.60 15.57
C GLU A 25 -8.74 2.69 15.70
N LYS A 26 -9.65 2.75 14.71
CA LYS A 26 -10.84 1.87 14.68
C LYS A 26 -10.46 0.41 14.49
N TYR A 27 -9.45 0.15 13.66
CA TYR A 27 -8.94 -1.20 13.44
C TYR A 27 -8.15 -1.73 14.63
N GLU A 28 -7.44 -0.86 15.34
CA GLU A 28 -6.77 -1.22 16.59
C GLU A 28 -7.79 -1.67 17.65
N GLU A 29 -8.86 -0.90 17.86
CA GLU A 29 -9.93 -1.26 18.81
C GLU A 29 -10.62 -2.57 18.42
N ALA A 30 -10.95 -2.75 17.14
CA ALA A 30 -11.52 -4.00 16.64
C ALA A 30 -10.57 -5.20 16.84
N ALA A 31 -9.27 -5.00 16.58
CA ALA A 31 -8.26 -6.04 16.77
C ALA A 31 -8.07 -6.41 18.25
N LYS A 32 -8.20 -5.45 19.19
CA LYS A 32 -8.19 -5.72 20.63
C LYS A 32 -9.36 -6.61 21.05
N GLY A 33 -10.54 -6.39 20.48
CA GLY A 33 -11.72 -7.24 20.72
C GLY A 33 -11.54 -8.68 20.24
N ILE A 34 -10.80 -8.88 19.14
CA ILE A 34 -10.60 -10.21 18.52
C ILE A 34 -9.41 -10.95 19.14
N SER A 35 -8.30 -10.26 19.42
CA SER A 35 -7.03 -10.88 19.78
C SER A 35 -6.90 -11.26 21.25
N SER A 36 -7.86 -10.88 22.12
CA SER A 36 -7.81 -11.03 23.58
C SER A 36 -6.49 -10.58 24.24
N THR A 37 -5.65 -9.84 23.50
CA THR A 37 -4.28 -9.50 23.89
C THR A 37 -4.05 -8.02 23.58
N ASP A 38 -3.84 -7.22 24.63
CA ASP A 38 -3.68 -5.76 24.51
C ASP A 38 -2.21 -5.34 24.32
N HIS A 39 -1.33 -6.30 24.01
CA HIS A 39 0.10 -6.10 24.01
C HIS A 39 0.71 -6.32 22.63
N TYR A 40 1.21 -5.23 22.05
CA TYR A 40 2.11 -5.27 20.91
C TYR A 40 3.33 -6.14 21.21
N VAL A 41 3.71 -7.00 20.24
CA VAL A 41 4.83 -7.96 20.37
C VAL A 41 6.08 -7.24 20.87
N GLN A 42 6.59 -7.68 22.02
CA GLN A 42 7.84 -7.18 22.58
C GLN A 42 9.02 -7.76 21.81
N SER A 43 9.45 -7.09 20.75
CA SER A 43 10.77 -7.34 20.16
C SER A 43 11.83 -6.96 21.19
N ARG A 44 12.42 -7.96 21.86
CA ARG A 44 13.57 -7.79 22.75
C ARG A 44 14.78 -7.42 21.91
N THR A 45 15.01 -6.12 21.71
CA THR A 45 16.23 -5.64 21.04
C THR A 45 17.41 -5.90 21.98
N ARG A 46 18.33 -6.77 21.55
CA ARG A 46 19.60 -6.99 22.24
C ARG A 46 20.37 -5.67 22.21
N THR A 47 20.47 -5.01 23.35
CA THR A 47 21.33 -3.83 23.51
C THR A 47 22.77 -4.25 23.22
N ARG A 48 23.31 -3.76 22.11
CA ARG A 48 24.72 -3.97 21.77
C ARG A 48 25.53 -3.19 22.82
N ASN A 49 26.43 -3.85 23.54
CA ASN A 49 27.37 -3.17 24.44
C ASN A 49 28.15 -2.13 23.61
N VAL A 50 27.82 -0.86 23.78
CA VAL A 50 28.53 0.26 23.15
C VAL A 50 29.79 0.47 23.97
N ARG A 51 30.96 0.27 23.36
CA ARG A 51 32.22 0.77 23.91
C ARG A 51 32.13 2.30 23.84
N LEU A 52 32.30 2.96 24.99
CA LEU A 52 32.38 4.41 25.09
C LEU A 52 33.58 4.88 24.27
N ASP A 53 33.34 5.39 23.07
CA ASP A 53 34.31 6.12 22.26
C ASP A 53 33.59 7.21 21.45
N PRO A 54 34.28 8.30 21.08
CA PRO A 54 33.86 9.65 21.42
C PRO A 54 32.86 10.25 20.43
N LEU A 55 31.91 11.00 21.01
CA LEU A 55 31.26 12.20 20.46
C LEU A 55 31.51 12.45 18.96
N ASP A 56 30.70 11.87 18.06
CA ASP A 56 30.17 12.57 16.88
C ASP A 56 29.27 11.76 15.93
N TYR A 57 28.86 10.54 16.27
CA TYR A 57 27.83 9.91 15.45
C TYR A 57 26.48 10.52 15.82
N MET A 58 25.91 11.27 14.87
CA MET A 58 24.48 11.50 14.68
C MET A 58 23.75 10.15 14.62
N LYS A 59 23.77 9.40 15.71
CA LYS A 59 22.94 8.24 15.92
C LYS A 59 21.56 8.85 16.08
N ALA A 60 20.86 8.96 14.94
CA ALA A 60 19.46 9.32 14.89
C ALA A 60 18.81 8.58 16.05
N GLN A 61 18.45 9.34 17.07
CA GLN A 61 17.93 8.83 18.32
C GLN A 61 16.76 7.96 17.86
N ASP A 62 16.85 6.65 18.08
CA ASP A 62 15.77 5.73 17.75
C ASP A 62 14.52 6.38 18.31
N ALA A 63 13.70 6.97 17.44
CA ALA A 63 12.62 7.84 17.88
C ALA A 63 11.79 6.93 18.77
N ASN A 64 11.65 7.30 20.05
CA ASN A 64 10.90 6.54 21.03
C ASN A 64 9.41 6.66 20.69
N LEU A 65 9.04 6.09 19.54
CA LEU A 65 7.68 6.01 19.05
C LEU A 65 6.93 5.06 19.97
N LEU A 66 5.70 5.43 20.30
CA LEU A 66 4.79 4.54 21.00
C LEU A 66 4.69 3.23 20.21
N ARG A 67 4.57 2.08 20.88
CA ARG A 67 4.53 0.78 20.19
C ARG A 67 3.41 0.71 19.14
N LYS A 68 2.31 1.40 19.41
CA LYS A 68 1.19 1.67 18.49
C LYS A 68 1.67 2.32 17.19
N ASP A 69 2.40 3.43 17.29
CA ASP A 69 2.93 4.17 16.14
C ASP A 69 3.99 3.37 15.39
N LYS A 70 4.80 2.59 16.11
CA LYS A 70 5.77 1.69 15.49
C LYS A 70 5.08 0.64 14.62
N PHE A 71 4.02 0.00 15.13
CA PHE A 71 3.24 -0.97 14.35
C PHE A 71 2.49 -0.30 13.19
N LYS A 72 1.94 0.90 13.42
CA LYS A 72 1.28 1.69 12.37
C LYS A 72 2.22 1.94 11.19
N VAL A 73 3.45 2.39 11.48
CA VAL A 73 4.46 2.72 10.46
C VAL A 73 5.10 1.48 9.85
N SER A 74 5.36 0.43 10.63
CA SER A 74 6.08 -0.75 10.13
C SER A 74 5.21 -1.79 9.44
N GLY A 75 3.91 -1.81 9.70
CA GLY A 75 3.01 -2.85 9.20
C GLY A 75 1.75 -2.30 8.56
N PHE A 76 0.96 -1.53 9.31
CA PHE A 76 -0.36 -1.10 8.86
C PHE A 76 -0.30 -0.22 7.59
N ILE A 77 0.51 0.85 7.62
CA ILE A 77 0.66 1.76 6.48
C ILE A 77 1.26 1.02 5.26
N PRO A 78 2.39 0.28 5.39
CA PRO A 78 2.97 -0.43 4.25
C PRO A 78 2.02 -1.43 3.57
N VAL A 79 1.20 -2.14 4.33
CA VAL A 79 0.25 -3.11 3.75
C VAL A 79 -0.83 -2.41 2.93
N ILE A 80 -1.37 -1.29 3.44
CA ILE A 80 -2.36 -0.49 2.73
C ILE A 80 -1.75 0.17 1.49
N ASP A 81 -0.56 0.75 1.64
CA ASP A 81 0.15 1.40 0.53
C ASP A 81 0.48 0.38 -0.58
N GLN A 82 0.92 -0.84 -0.23
CA GLN A 82 1.16 -1.92 -1.20
C GLN A 82 -0.13 -2.32 -1.93
N LEU A 83 -1.26 -2.39 -1.23
CA LEU A 83 -2.55 -2.69 -1.84
C LEU A 83 -2.95 -1.58 -2.82
N CYS A 84 -2.78 -0.31 -2.45
CA CYS A 84 -3.03 0.83 -3.33
C CYS A 84 -2.16 0.82 -4.59
N VAL A 85 -0.87 0.48 -4.47
CA VAL A 85 0.04 0.32 -5.61
C VAL A 85 -0.49 -0.76 -6.54
N SER A 86 -0.79 -1.96 -6.02
CA SER A 86 -1.28 -3.07 -6.84
C SER A 86 -2.61 -2.77 -7.55
N LEU A 87 -3.52 -2.01 -6.92
CA LEU A 87 -4.78 -1.58 -7.52
C LEU A 87 -4.54 -0.54 -8.61
N THR A 88 -3.56 0.34 -8.43
CA THR A 88 -3.18 1.37 -9.41
C THR A 88 -2.54 0.74 -10.64
N GLU A 89 -1.63 -0.22 -10.46
CA GLU A 89 -1.00 -0.97 -11.56
C GLU A 89 -2.05 -1.71 -12.40
N ARG A 90 -3.03 -2.34 -11.75
CA ARG A 90 -4.13 -3.01 -12.47
C ARG A 90 -5.01 -2.02 -13.23
N LEU A 91 -5.32 -0.86 -12.65
CA LEU A 91 -6.09 0.17 -13.35
C LEU A 91 -5.35 0.66 -14.60
N HIS A 92 -4.05 0.93 -14.50
CA HIS A 92 -3.22 1.31 -15.65
C HIS A 92 -3.22 0.24 -16.74
N ALA A 93 -3.03 -1.03 -16.35
CA ALA A 93 -3.06 -2.12 -17.32
C ALA A 93 -4.42 -2.24 -18.05
N TYR A 94 -5.53 -1.90 -17.39
CA TYR A 94 -6.85 -1.90 -18.02
C TYR A 94 -7.11 -0.65 -18.89
N ASP A 95 -6.51 0.51 -18.57
CA ASP A 95 -6.54 1.70 -19.41
C ASP A 95 -5.77 1.50 -20.74
N ASP A 96 -4.73 0.66 -20.74
CA ASP A 96 -3.91 0.38 -21.93
C ASP A 96 -4.60 -0.54 -22.96
N VAL A 97 -5.52 -1.41 -22.51
CA VAL A 97 -6.24 -2.38 -23.36
C VAL A 97 -7.12 -1.73 -24.44
N PRO A 98 -8.00 -0.75 -24.14
CA PRO A 98 -8.79 -0.10 -25.17
C PRO A 98 -7.92 0.71 -26.14
N THR A 99 -6.83 1.32 -25.65
CA THR A 99 -5.87 2.06 -26.50
C THR A 99 -5.17 1.14 -27.50
N PHE A 100 -4.74 -0.05 -27.06
CA PHE A 100 -4.14 -1.06 -27.94
C PHE A 100 -5.12 -1.58 -28.99
N LYS A 101 -6.39 -1.80 -28.61
CA LYS A 101 -7.44 -2.25 -29.53
C LYS A 101 -7.73 -1.21 -30.61
N ILE A 102 -7.87 0.07 -30.24
CA ILE A 102 -8.07 1.17 -31.19
C ILE A 102 -6.90 1.26 -32.18
N TRP A 103 -5.67 1.07 -31.71
CA TRP A 103 -4.49 1.07 -32.57
C TRP A 103 -4.50 -0.12 -33.56
N MET A 104 -4.81 -1.34 -33.10
CA MET A 104 -4.94 -2.50 -33.99
C MET A 104 -6.06 -2.33 -35.02
N ASP A 105 -7.21 -1.82 -34.60
CA ASP A 105 -8.35 -1.57 -35.50
C ASP A 105 -7.99 -0.51 -36.56
N ALA A 106 -7.27 0.56 -36.16
CA ALA A 106 -6.79 1.60 -37.07
C ALA A 106 -5.74 1.09 -38.07
N VAL A 107 -4.80 0.24 -37.62
CA VAL A 107 -3.81 -0.41 -38.50
C VAL A 107 -4.49 -1.33 -39.50
N SER A 108 -5.48 -2.12 -39.05
CA SER A 108 -6.25 -3.01 -39.93
C SER A 108 -7.04 -2.26 -41.00
N LEU A 109 -7.63 -1.11 -40.64
CA LEU A 109 -8.35 -0.24 -41.59
C LEU A 109 -7.43 0.39 -42.64
N TYR A 110 -6.24 0.84 -42.23
CA TYR A 110 -5.24 1.35 -43.17
C TYR A 110 -4.77 0.27 -44.16
N THR A 111 -4.48 -0.94 -43.67
CA THR A 111 -4.07 -2.06 -44.54
C THR A 111 -5.17 -2.54 -45.48
N ALA A 112 -6.44 -2.35 -45.12
CA ALA A 112 -7.58 -2.69 -45.97
C ALA A 112 -7.91 -1.61 -47.02
N ALA A 113 -7.42 -0.38 -46.84
CA ALA A 113 -7.65 0.74 -47.77
C ALA A 113 -6.58 0.85 -48.88
N GLU A 114 -5.47 0.10 -48.76
CA GLU A 114 -4.39 0.06 -49.75
C GLU A 114 -4.55 -1.05 -50.82
N PHE A 115 -5.70 -1.75 -50.83
CA PHE A 115 -6.11 -2.75 -51.84
C PHE A 115 -7.45 -2.38 -52.47
#